data_AF-A0A0A9GWK5-F1
#
_entry.id   AF-A0A0A9GWK5-F1
#
_cell.length_a   1.000
_cell.length_b   1.000
_cell.length_c   1.000
_cell.angle_alpha   90.00
_cell.angle_beta   90.00
_cell.angle_gamma   90.00
#
_symmetry.space_group_name_H-M   'P 1'
#
loop_
_entity.id
_entity.type
_entity.pdbx_description
1 polymer ?
#
loop_
_entity_poly.entity_id
_entity_poly.type
_entity_poly.pdbx_seq_one_letter_code
_entity_poly.pdbx_strand_id
1 'polypeptide(L)'
;MILGVARPEEDPGRLGAEPRGDLGQSQMQVDGPVVLNQSVELESSDSMAIDGAPAQQPSSQPVAPAQQSPATLTDTVVEVQKQLKRKRASNGPAIATADKDALIAGCRQELEGLFQYYKEVSGRKMQFESGNLSGNAMVGFLLEESSLGLTNLVDEIHEKLKGAEGVSVASVRSSVLLIGQRMMYGKSSPDAEVLEDESESALWCWEIRDMKLMPVKIRAILSTRRSVRKKIHERIIAINSTLSVLENPGVEAQVNDLRKASLKLNKSMNLEGIRSMVEKVTQKSNIERGVKDLRSTAKELMQETEKKRPKC
;
A
#
# COMPACT_ATOMS: atom_id res chain seq x y z
N MET A 1 26.04 -60.21 -12.89
CA MET A 1 27.29 -60.70 -12.27
C MET A 1 28.44 -59.94 -12.90
N ILE A 2 29.26 -59.29 -12.05
CA ILE A 2 30.73 -59.04 -12.16
C ILE A 2 31.22 -58.32 -13.44
N LEU A 3 32.11 -57.32 -13.45
CA LEU A 3 32.70 -56.28 -12.58
C LEU A 3 33.69 -55.56 -13.54
N GLY A 4 33.93 -54.26 -13.39
CA GLY A 4 34.95 -53.60 -14.22
C GLY A 4 35.21 -52.15 -13.86
N VAL A 5 35.90 -51.98 -12.73
CA VAL A 5 36.43 -50.72 -12.18
C VAL A 5 37.67 -50.27 -12.97
N ALA A 6 37.79 -48.97 -13.26
CA ALA A 6 39.08 -48.28 -13.32
C ALA A 6 38.91 -46.73 -13.30
N ARG A 7 39.24 -46.14 -12.15
CA ARG A 7 39.97 -44.86 -12.01
C ARG A 7 41.31 -45.25 -11.37
N PRO A 8 42.43 -44.57 -11.63
CA PRO A 8 42.79 -43.38 -10.83
C PRO A 8 43.61 -42.36 -11.70
N GLU A 9 44.24 -41.26 -11.29
CA GLU A 9 44.85 -40.75 -10.04
C GLU A 9 44.96 -39.20 -10.14
N GLU A 10 45.03 -38.54 -8.99
CA GLU A 10 45.47 -37.15 -8.79
C GLU A 10 47.00 -37.09 -8.61
N ASP A 11 47.66 -35.96 -8.89
CA ASP A 11 48.73 -35.35 -8.04
C ASP A 11 49.12 -33.91 -8.54
N PRO A 12 49.99 -33.11 -7.89
CA PRO A 12 49.56 -31.98 -7.06
C PRO A 12 50.35 -30.66 -7.29
N GLY A 13 49.91 -29.59 -6.61
CA GLY A 13 50.80 -28.56 -6.06
C GLY A 13 51.23 -27.38 -6.95
N ARG A 14 50.85 -26.16 -6.55
CA ARG A 14 51.77 -25.24 -5.82
C ARG A 14 51.06 -24.02 -5.23
N LEU A 15 51.46 -23.72 -4.01
CA LEU A 15 51.03 -22.69 -3.06
C LEU A 15 51.55 -21.27 -3.34
N GLY A 16 50.84 -20.29 -2.75
CA GLY A 16 51.35 -19.01 -2.24
C GLY A 16 50.85 -17.78 -3.02
N ALA A 17 50.34 -16.69 -2.43
CA ALA A 17 50.32 -16.22 -1.06
C ALA A 17 49.23 -15.13 -0.87
N GLU A 18 48.66 -15.07 0.33
CA GLU A 18 47.83 -13.98 0.91
C GLU A 18 48.73 -12.87 1.54
N PRO A 19 48.24 -11.87 2.30
CA PRO A 19 47.63 -10.62 1.85
C PRO A 19 48.24 -9.35 2.54
N ARG A 20 48.11 -8.17 1.95
CA ARG A 20 48.29 -6.85 2.62
C ARG A 20 47.43 -5.85 1.82
N GLY A 21 46.54 -5.04 2.36
CA GLY A 21 46.35 -4.48 3.70
C GLY A 21 46.21 -2.97 3.51
N ASP A 22 45.11 -2.35 3.93
CA ASP A 22 45.19 -1.05 4.61
C ASP A 22 43.88 -0.68 5.31
N LEU A 23 44.04 -0.17 6.51
CA LEU A 23 43.04 0.29 7.45
C LEU A 23 42.96 1.82 7.34
N GLY A 24 41.79 2.34 6.96
CA GLY A 24 41.50 3.76 7.04
C GLY A 24 40.51 4.05 8.17
N GLN A 25 40.90 3.85 9.43
CA GLN A 25 40.22 4.46 10.58
C GLN A 25 40.72 5.90 10.73
N SER A 26 39.81 6.87 10.80
CA SER A 26 40.13 8.20 11.29
C SER A 26 39.18 8.54 12.45
N GLN A 27 39.74 8.52 13.65
CA GLN A 27 39.14 8.96 14.91
C GLN A 27 40.23 9.77 15.61
N MET A 28 39.99 11.05 15.90
CA MET A 28 40.54 11.86 17.03
C MET A 28 39.71 13.17 17.05
N GLN A 29 38.90 13.43 18.09
CA GLN A 29 39.20 14.21 19.32
C GLN A 29 39.37 15.74 19.06
N VAL A 30 39.00 16.72 19.89
CA VAL A 30 38.22 16.90 21.14
C VAL A 30 38.20 18.43 21.42
N ASP A 31 37.34 18.90 22.35
CA ASP A 31 37.25 20.23 23.00
C ASP A 31 36.71 21.42 22.16
N GLY A 32 35.89 22.34 22.67
CA GLY A 32 35.50 22.74 24.03
C GLY A 32 34.73 24.10 23.92
N PRO A 33 34.22 24.67 25.03
CA PRO A 33 32.87 25.24 25.10
C PRO A 33 32.80 26.77 25.01
N VAL A 34 31.65 27.33 24.59
CA VAL A 34 31.34 28.77 24.74
C VAL A 34 29.87 29.01 25.16
N VAL A 35 29.75 29.35 26.44
CA VAL A 35 29.02 30.49 27.05
C VAL A 35 27.52 30.68 26.79
N LEU A 36 26.78 30.40 27.86
CA LEU A 36 25.68 31.14 28.49
C LEU A 36 25.16 32.41 27.80
N ASN A 37 23.84 32.48 27.62
CA ASN A 37 23.12 33.74 27.72
C ASN A 37 21.98 33.62 28.75
N GLN A 38 22.12 34.44 29.79
CA GLN A 38 21.13 34.77 30.80
C GLN A 38 20.17 35.84 30.26
N SER A 39 18.92 35.76 30.70
CA SER A 39 17.99 36.87 30.94
C SER A 39 16.98 36.27 31.93
N VAL A 40 17.06 36.48 33.25
CA VAL A 40 16.79 37.69 34.06
C VAL A 40 15.47 38.36 33.67
N GLU A 41 14.43 38.05 34.44
CA GLU A 41 13.37 38.95 34.95
C GLU A 41 12.69 38.18 36.11
N LEU A 42 13.02 38.52 37.36
CA LEU A 42 12.35 39.48 38.25
C LEU A 42 11.06 38.94 38.90
N GLU A 43 11.26 38.49 40.13
CA GLU A 43 10.43 38.52 41.35
C GLU A 43 8.91 38.75 41.28
N SER A 44 8.16 37.90 41.99
CA SER A 44 7.28 38.39 43.07
C SER A 44 7.05 37.28 44.10
N SER A 45 7.31 37.62 45.35
CA SER A 45 7.37 36.77 46.54
C SER A 45 6.01 36.34 47.09
N ASP A 46 6.07 35.20 47.78
CA ASP A 46 5.39 34.78 49.03
C ASP A 46 3.96 35.23 49.37
N SER A 47 3.14 34.23 49.71
CA SER A 47 2.59 34.13 51.07
C SER A 47 2.04 32.73 51.36
N MET A 48 2.55 32.10 52.42
CA MET A 48 1.93 30.95 53.10
C MET A 48 0.80 31.40 54.02
N ALA A 49 -0.21 30.54 54.23
CA ALA A 49 -0.54 29.91 55.53
C ALA A 49 -2.05 29.65 55.73
N ILE A 50 -2.37 28.37 56.03
CA ILE A 50 -3.32 27.81 57.04
C ILE A 50 -4.80 28.25 57.01
N ASP A 51 -5.82 27.50 57.44
CA ASP A 51 -6.17 26.09 57.71
C ASP A 51 -7.67 26.17 58.08
N GLY A 52 -8.47 25.14 57.85
CA GLY A 52 -9.88 25.15 58.30
C GLY A 52 -10.83 24.30 57.46
N ALA A 53 -10.83 22.99 57.71
CA ALA A 53 -11.96 22.12 57.40
C ALA A 53 -13.16 22.42 58.32
N PRO A 54 -14.40 22.01 57.98
CA PRO A 54 -14.76 20.62 58.23
C PRO A 54 -15.54 19.92 57.11
N ALA A 55 -15.51 18.60 57.21
CA ALA A 55 -16.06 17.59 56.31
C ALA A 55 -17.57 17.72 55.99
N GLN A 56 -17.92 17.50 54.71
CA GLN A 56 -19.11 16.74 54.31
C GLN A 56 -18.77 15.84 53.11
N GLN A 57 -19.23 14.59 53.20
CA GLN A 57 -18.95 13.48 52.29
C GLN A 57 -19.55 13.66 50.87
N PRO A 58 -18.98 12.96 49.87
CA PRO A 58 -19.34 13.11 48.46
C PRO A 58 -20.66 12.39 48.12
N SER A 59 -21.55 13.10 47.43
CA SER A 59 -22.70 12.48 46.76
C SER A 59 -22.21 11.80 45.48
N SER A 60 -22.21 10.47 45.52
CA SER A 60 -21.95 9.61 44.38
C SER A 60 -23.08 9.69 43.36
N GLN A 61 -22.91 10.48 42.30
CA GLN A 61 -23.62 10.25 41.04
C GLN A 61 -22.63 9.72 40.01
N PRO A 62 -22.85 8.51 39.45
CA PRO A 62 -22.04 8.05 38.35
C PRO A 62 -22.39 8.88 37.11
N VAL A 63 -21.46 9.74 36.70
CA VAL A 63 -21.47 10.32 35.36
C VAL A 63 -21.35 9.13 34.40
N ALA A 64 -22.42 8.90 33.64
CA ALA A 64 -22.45 7.88 32.60
C ALA A 64 -21.19 8.00 31.73
N PRO A 65 -20.49 6.90 31.41
CA PRO A 65 -19.36 6.98 30.51
C PRO A 65 -19.88 7.53 29.19
N ALA A 66 -19.40 8.72 28.82
CA ALA A 66 -19.55 9.22 27.47
C ALA A 66 -19.08 8.09 26.55
N GLN A 67 -19.99 7.58 25.72
CA GLN A 67 -19.67 6.66 24.65
C GLN A 67 -18.73 7.40 23.69
N GLN A 68 -17.44 7.39 24.00
CA GLN A 68 -16.40 7.73 23.04
C GLN A 68 -16.55 6.70 21.93
N SER A 69 -16.85 7.20 20.73
CA SER A 69 -16.77 6.39 19.51
C SER A 69 -15.43 5.65 19.53
N PRO A 70 -15.39 4.37 19.10
CA PRO A 70 -14.14 3.63 19.11
C PRO A 70 -13.08 4.43 18.36
N ALA A 71 -11.96 4.71 19.03
CA ALA A 71 -10.88 5.51 18.48
C ALA A 71 -10.47 4.91 17.12
N THR A 72 -10.50 5.73 16.06
CA THR A 72 -10.10 5.24 14.75
C THR A 72 -8.58 4.98 14.80
N LEU A 73 -8.07 4.08 13.95
CA LEU A 73 -6.62 3.84 13.86
C LEU A 73 -5.83 5.14 13.70
N THR A 74 -6.38 6.11 12.97
CA THR A 74 -5.79 7.44 12.80
C THR A 74 -5.63 8.18 14.13
N ASP A 75 -6.66 8.15 15.00
CA ASP A 75 -6.63 8.79 16.31
C ASP A 75 -5.59 8.13 17.23
N THR A 76 -5.57 6.79 17.24
CA THR A 76 -4.60 6.01 18.01
C THR A 76 -3.16 6.31 17.56
N VAL A 77 -2.93 6.44 16.24
CA VAL A 77 -1.61 6.81 15.70
C VAL A 77 -1.20 8.20 16.16
N VAL A 78 -2.11 9.18 16.18
CA VAL A 78 -1.82 10.56 16.62
C VAL A 78 -1.47 10.60 18.11
N GLU A 79 -2.21 9.89 18.96
CA GLU A 79 -1.91 9.85 20.39
C GLU A 79 -0.57 9.15 20.67
N VAL A 80 -0.27 8.04 19.97
CA VAL A 80 1.03 7.37 20.07
C VAL A 80 2.17 8.32 19.65
N GLN A 81 2.03 9.09 18.57
CA GLN A 81 3.05 10.06 18.17
C GLN A 81 3.30 11.14 19.23
N LYS A 82 2.24 11.59 19.90
CA LYS A 82 2.32 12.57 20.99
C LYS A 82 3.05 12.00 22.21
N GLN A 83 2.80 10.74 22.56
CA GLN A 83 3.54 10.05 23.61
C GLN A 83 5.03 9.89 23.26
N LEU A 84 5.34 9.48 22.03
CA LEU A 84 6.71 9.30 21.54
C LEU A 84 7.52 10.62 21.44
N LYS A 85 6.86 11.77 21.36
CA LYS A 85 7.49 13.11 21.44
C LYS A 85 7.84 13.50 22.88
N ARG A 86 6.98 13.16 23.85
CA ARG A 86 7.13 13.53 25.26
C ARG A 86 8.20 12.71 25.98
N LYS A 87 8.44 11.47 25.56
CA LYS A 87 9.35 10.51 26.24
C LYS A 87 10.86 10.75 26.05
N ARG A 88 11.31 11.90 25.54
CA ARG A 88 12.74 12.19 25.31
C ARG A 88 13.62 12.19 26.58
N ALA A 89 13.05 12.02 27.79
CA ALA A 89 13.76 12.11 29.07
C ALA A 89 13.25 11.16 30.20
N SER A 90 12.57 10.03 29.91
CA SER A 90 11.94 9.17 30.95
C SER A 90 12.21 7.68 30.74
N ASN A 91 12.63 6.98 31.81
CA ASN A 91 12.96 5.53 31.86
C ASN A 91 11.74 4.58 31.87
N GLY A 92 10.52 5.07 31.58
CA GLY A 92 9.32 4.22 31.53
C GLY A 92 9.07 3.62 30.14
N PRO A 93 8.18 2.62 29.99
CA PRO A 93 7.82 2.06 28.70
C PRO A 93 7.40 3.17 27.72
N ALA A 94 7.83 3.04 26.47
CA ALA A 94 7.72 4.09 25.46
C ALA A 94 6.27 4.44 25.09
N ILE A 95 5.37 3.46 25.21
CA ILE A 95 3.93 3.54 24.96
C ILE A 95 3.24 2.65 26.00
N ALA A 96 2.05 3.03 26.48
CA ALA A 96 1.26 2.18 27.36
C ALA A 96 0.83 0.88 26.64
N THR A 97 0.80 -0.25 27.36
CA THR A 97 0.41 -1.54 26.78
C THR A 97 -0.97 -1.49 26.10
N ALA A 98 -1.93 -0.81 26.72
CA ALA A 98 -3.27 -0.64 26.15
C ALA A 98 -3.25 0.11 24.80
N ASP A 99 -2.44 1.16 24.67
CA ASP A 99 -2.32 1.93 23.42
C ASP A 99 -1.60 1.12 22.33
N LYS A 100 -0.62 0.30 22.73
CA LYS A 100 0.04 -0.65 21.83
C LYS A 100 -0.96 -1.68 21.28
N ASP A 101 -1.76 -2.29 22.16
CA ASP A 101 -2.73 -3.30 21.78
C ASP A 101 -3.85 -2.71 20.90
N ALA A 102 -4.32 -1.51 21.24
CA ALA A 102 -5.26 -0.76 20.40
C ALA A 102 -4.68 -0.44 19.02
N LEU A 103 -3.40 -0.09 18.94
CA LEU A 103 -2.72 0.17 17.67
C LEU A 103 -2.59 -1.10 16.81
N ILE A 104 -2.23 -2.24 17.42
CA ILE A 104 -2.17 -3.54 16.73
C ILE A 104 -3.56 -3.93 16.21
N ALA A 105 -4.59 -3.81 17.05
CA ALA A 105 -5.96 -4.14 16.68
C ALA A 105 -6.45 -3.26 15.51
N GLY A 106 -6.24 -1.94 15.58
CA GLY A 106 -6.59 -1.01 14.51
C GLY A 106 -5.84 -1.29 13.20
N CYS A 107 -4.55 -1.63 13.27
CA CYS A 107 -3.76 -2.04 12.12
C CYS A 107 -4.32 -3.30 11.43
N ARG A 108 -4.66 -4.33 12.21
CA ARG A 108 -5.24 -5.58 11.66
C ARG A 108 -6.63 -5.34 11.08
N GLN A 109 -7.45 -4.55 11.74
CA GLN A 109 -8.77 -4.19 11.24
C GLN A 109 -8.70 -3.42 9.92
N GLU A 110 -7.80 -2.44 9.79
CA GLU A 110 -7.66 -1.70 8.55
C GLU A 110 -7.08 -2.57 7.42
N LEU A 111 -6.15 -3.50 7.70
CA LEU A 111 -5.67 -4.46 6.71
C LEU A 111 -6.82 -5.28 6.11
N GLU A 112 -7.71 -5.80 6.94
CA GLU A 112 -8.87 -6.56 6.47
C GLU A 112 -9.76 -5.70 5.57
N GLY A 113 -10.05 -4.47 5.99
CA GLY A 113 -10.83 -3.53 5.18
C GLY A 113 -10.17 -3.17 3.85
N LEU A 114 -8.84 -3.06 3.82
CA LEU A 114 -8.06 -2.83 2.59
C LEU A 114 -8.11 -4.04 1.65
N PHE A 115 -8.05 -5.27 2.19
CA PHE A 115 -8.14 -6.50 1.41
C PHE A 115 -9.52 -6.66 0.79
N GLN A 116 -10.57 -6.41 1.58
CA GLN A 116 -11.94 -6.40 1.08
C GLN A 116 -12.13 -5.33 -0.01
N TYR A 117 -11.67 -4.11 0.23
CA TYR A 117 -11.79 -3.03 -0.75
C TYR A 117 -10.99 -3.31 -2.03
N TYR A 118 -9.82 -3.95 -1.94
CA TYR A 118 -9.06 -4.41 -3.09
C TYR A 118 -9.88 -5.36 -3.98
N LYS A 119 -10.57 -6.34 -3.37
CA LYS A 119 -11.44 -7.29 -4.07
C LYS A 119 -12.60 -6.56 -4.76
N GLU A 120 -13.20 -5.55 -4.12
CA GLU A 120 -14.28 -4.74 -4.70
C GLU A 120 -13.87 -3.93 -5.93
N VAL A 121 -12.65 -3.37 -5.93
CA VAL A 121 -12.17 -2.54 -7.05
C VAL A 121 -11.62 -3.37 -8.21
N SER A 122 -11.02 -4.53 -7.92
CA SER A 122 -10.38 -5.40 -8.92
C SER A 122 -11.33 -6.50 -9.46
N GLY A 123 -12.37 -6.88 -8.73
CA GLY A 123 -13.31 -7.94 -9.14
C GLY A 123 -14.34 -7.53 -10.20
N ARG A 124 -14.40 -6.24 -10.55
CA ARG A 124 -15.36 -5.72 -11.54
C ARG A 124 -14.85 -5.92 -12.97
N LYS A 125 -14.97 -7.14 -13.51
CA LYS A 125 -14.67 -7.45 -14.92
C LYS A 125 -15.44 -6.48 -15.82
N MET A 126 -14.73 -5.77 -16.71
CA MET A 126 -15.39 -4.92 -17.70
C MET A 126 -16.09 -5.82 -18.71
N GLN A 127 -17.34 -5.51 -19.03
CA GLN A 127 -17.98 -6.09 -20.21
C GLN A 127 -17.49 -5.31 -21.43
N PHE A 128 -16.94 -6.03 -22.40
CA PHE A 128 -16.51 -5.44 -23.66
C PHE A 128 -16.99 -6.31 -24.82
N GLU A 129 -17.57 -5.69 -25.82
CA GLU A 129 -17.97 -6.35 -27.05
C GLU A 129 -16.71 -6.68 -27.84
N SER A 130 -16.44 -7.97 -28.03
CA SER A 130 -15.26 -8.57 -28.65
C SER A 130 -14.92 -8.05 -30.08
N GLY A 131 -15.82 -7.28 -30.70
CA GLY A 131 -15.67 -6.82 -32.07
C GLY A 131 -14.46 -5.92 -32.30
N ASN A 132 -13.44 -6.45 -32.98
CA ASN A 132 -12.27 -5.79 -33.58
C ASN A 132 -10.97 -5.65 -32.76
N LEU A 133 -10.76 -6.43 -31.69
CA LEU A 133 -9.42 -6.46 -31.06
C LEU A 133 -8.51 -7.48 -31.75
N SER A 134 -7.22 -7.13 -31.91
CA SER A 134 -6.20 -8.10 -32.29
C SER A 134 -6.03 -9.18 -31.21
N GLY A 135 -5.46 -10.34 -31.55
CA GLY A 135 -5.28 -11.44 -30.59
C GLY A 135 -4.62 -11.01 -29.28
N ASN A 136 -3.52 -10.24 -29.36
CA ASN A 136 -2.85 -9.70 -28.16
C ASN A 136 -3.72 -8.69 -27.40
N ALA A 137 -4.49 -7.85 -28.07
CA ALA A 137 -5.39 -6.92 -27.39
C ALA A 137 -6.52 -7.66 -26.66
N MET A 138 -7.00 -8.78 -27.23
CA MET A 138 -7.99 -9.64 -26.58
C MET A 138 -7.42 -10.37 -25.35
N VAL A 139 -6.24 -10.99 -25.49
CA VAL A 139 -5.53 -11.60 -24.36
C VAL A 139 -5.27 -10.55 -23.27
N GLY A 140 -4.80 -9.36 -23.67
CA GLY A 140 -4.59 -8.22 -22.79
C GLY A 140 -5.83 -7.79 -22.03
N PHE A 141 -6.99 -7.83 -22.68
CA PHE A 141 -8.25 -7.46 -22.06
C PHE A 141 -8.71 -8.50 -21.04
N LEU A 142 -8.53 -9.80 -21.35
CA LEU A 142 -8.92 -10.90 -20.48
C LEU A 142 -7.99 -11.10 -19.28
N LEU A 143 -6.70 -10.74 -19.41
CA LEU A 143 -5.72 -10.86 -18.33
C LEU A 143 -5.78 -9.69 -17.33
N GLU A 144 -6.17 -8.50 -17.78
CA GLU A 144 -6.16 -7.29 -16.95
C GLU A 144 -7.00 -7.49 -15.67
N GLU A 145 -6.39 -7.22 -14.52
CA GLU A 145 -6.98 -7.36 -13.18
C GLU A 145 -7.25 -8.80 -12.71
N SER A 146 -6.75 -9.81 -13.44
CA SER A 146 -6.83 -11.20 -12.99
C SER A 146 -5.86 -11.49 -11.85
N SER A 147 -6.31 -12.21 -10.83
CA SER A 147 -5.47 -12.69 -9.72
C SER A 147 -4.91 -14.11 -9.94
N LEU A 148 -5.31 -14.78 -11.02
CA LEU A 148 -4.95 -16.18 -11.27
C LEU A 148 -3.45 -16.35 -11.53
N GLY A 149 -2.90 -17.49 -11.10
CA GLY A 149 -1.65 -18.10 -11.51
C GLY A 149 -1.53 -18.15 -13.03
N LEU A 150 -0.31 -18.11 -13.55
CA LEU A 150 -0.07 -18.08 -15.00
C LEU A 150 -0.72 -19.29 -15.69
N THR A 151 -0.63 -20.48 -15.08
CA THR A 151 -1.22 -21.69 -15.63
C THR A 151 -2.74 -21.60 -15.72
N ASN A 152 -3.41 -21.29 -14.60
CA ASN A 152 -4.87 -21.11 -14.55
C ASN A 152 -5.36 -19.96 -15.45
N LEU A 153 -4.59 -18.87 -15.52
CA LEU A 153 -4.92 -17.74 -16.38
C LEU A 153 -4.87 -18.10 -17.86
N VAL A 154 -3.83 -18.82 -18.27
CA VAL A 154 -3.69 -19.26 -19.67
C VAL A 154 -4.85 -20.17 -20.05
N ASP A 155 -5.24 -21.09 -19.18
CA ASP A 155 -6.39 -21.95 -19.43
C ASP A 155 -7.69 -21.13 -19.50
N GLU A 156 -7.96 -20.23 -18.55
CA GLU A 156 -9.16 -19.36 -18.59
C GLU A 156 -9.23 -18.53 -19.88
N ILE A 157 -8.10 -17.96 -20.32
CA ILE A 157 -8.06 -17.16 -21.54
C ILE A 157 -8.23 -18.04 -22.77
N HIS A 158 -7.54 -19.18 -22.83
CA HIS A 158 -7.66 -20.12 -23.94
C HIS A 158 -9.09 -20.61 -24.11
N GLU A 159 -9.78 -20.97 -23.01
CA GLU A 159 -11.18 -21.36 -23.03
C GLU A 159 -12.09 -20.26 -23.60
N LYS A 160 -11.88 -19.00 -23.21
CA LYS A 160 -12.66 -17.86 -23.74
C LYS A 160 -12.38 -17.54 -25.20
N LEU A 161 -11.22 -17.94 -25.71
CA LEU A 161 -10.80 -17.73 -27.10
C LEU A 161 -11.01 -18.97 -27.97
N LYS A 162 -11.61 -20.05 -27.44
CA LYS A 162 -11.94 -21.23 -28.22
C LYS A 162 -12.79 -20.85 -29.44
N GLY A 163 -12.39 -21.34 -30.60
CA GLY A 163 -13.03 -21.05 -31.89
C GLY A 163 -12.42 -19.87 -32.66
N ALA A 164 -11.48 -19.12 -32.07
CA ALA A 164 -10.64 -18.20 -32.82
C ALA A 164 -9.52 -18.96 -33.56
N GLU A 165 -9.33 -18.66 -34.84
CA GLU A 165 -8.33 -19.33 -35.67
C GLU A 165 -6.90 -19.07 -35.18
N GLY A 166 -6.08 -20.13 -35.14
CA GLY A 166 -4.67 -20.03 -34.75
C GLY A 166 -4.39 -19.89 -33.24
N VAL A 167 -5.43 -19.92 -32.40
CA VAL A 167 -5.26 -19.83 -30.94
C VAL A 167 -4.95 -21.21 -30.34
N SER A 168 -3.78 -21.34 -29.74
CA SER A 168 -3.35 -22.49 -28.93
C SER A 168 -2.94 -22.06 -27.52
N VAL A 169 -2.94 -22.99 -26.56
CA VAL A 169 -2.46 -22.77 -25.18
C VAL A 169 -1.07 -22.12 -25.16
N ALA A 170 -0.15 -22.62 -26.01
CA ALA A 170 1.20 -22.06 -26.12
C ALA A 170 1.19 -20.61 -26.61
N SER A 171 0.40 -20.29 -27.64
CA SER A 171 0.27 -18.92 -28.15
C SER A 171 -0.32 -17.95 -27.11
N VAL A 172 -1.29 -18.40 -26.30
CA VAL A 172 -1.88 -17.61 -25.21
C VAL A 172 -0.83 -17.37 -24.13
N ARG A 173 -0.10 -18.42 -23.71
CA ARG A 173 0.99 -18.29 -22.73
C ARG A 173 2.06 -17.32 -23.18
N SER A 174 2.52 -17.42 -24.43
CA SER A 174 3.47 -16.47 -25.00
C SER A 174 2.93 -15.04 -25.01
N SER A 175 1.65 -14.87 -25.35
CA SER A 175 1.00 -13.55 -25.37
C SER A 175 0.89 -12.94 -23.98
N VAL A 176 0.46 -13.69 -22.97
CA VAL A 176 0.37 -13.25 -21.56
C VAL A 176 1.75 -12.80 -21.06
N LEU A 177 2.81 -13.59 -21.32
CA LEU A 177 4.16 -13.24 -20.88
C LEU A 177 4.73 -12.01 -21.62
N LEU A 178 4.37 -11.86 -22.90
CA LEU A 178 4.82 -10.74 -23.73
C LEU A 178 4.19 -9.41 -23.30
N ILE A 179 2.87 -9.38 -23.12
CA ILE A 179 2.12 -8.13 -22.92
C ILE A 179 1.75 -7.89 -21.45
N GLY A 180 1.75 -8.93 -20.63
CA GLY A 180 1.35 -8.89 -19.23
C GLY A 180 2.54 -8.73 -18.29
N GLN A 181 2.29 -8.12 -17.15
CA GLN A 181 3.15 -8.07 -15.99
C GLN A 181 2.36 -8.50 -14.76
N ARG A 182 3.01 -9.23 -13.85
CA ARG A 182 2.40 -9.68 -12.61
C ARG A 182 2.83 -8.76 -11.48
N MET A 183 1.86 -8.14 -10.82
CA MET A 183 2.04 -7.16 -9.77
C MET A 183 1.61 -7.74 -8.43
N MET A 184 2.36 -7.44 -7.38
CA MET A 184 2.05 -7.81 -6.00
C MET A 184 1.64 -6.55 -5.23
N TYR A 185 0.46 -6.57 -4.62
CA TYR A 185 -0.06 -5.42 -3.86
C TYR A 185 -0.20 -5.69 -2.35
N GLY A 186 0.01 -6.93 -1.92
CA GLY A 186 -0.08 -7.35 -0.52
C GLY A 186 1.27 -7.70 0.09
N LYS A 187 1.38 -8.91 0.62
CA LYS A 187 2.61 -9.51 1.16
C LYS A 187 2.69 -10.97 0.69
N SER A 188 3.73 -11.32 -0.05
CA SER A 188 4.01 -12.70 -0.47
C SER A 188 4.90 -13.44 0.53
N SER A 189 4.84 -14.77 0.48
CA SER A 189 5.85 -15.63 1.10
C SER A 189 7.22 -15.43 0.42
N PRO A 190 8.36 -15.56 1.11
CA PRO A 190 9.68 -15.56 0.47
C PRO A 190 9.84 -16.70 -0.54
N ASP A 191 9.13 -17.81 -0.35
CA ASP A 191 9.19 -19.00 -1.20
C ASP A 191 8.08 -19.03 -2.26
N ALA A 192 7.33 -17.94 -2.41
CA ALA A 192 6.24 -17.87 -3.37
C ALA A 192 6.77 -17.90 -4.81
N GLU A 193 6.24 -18.81 -5.63
CA GLU A 193 6.48 -18.79 -7.07
C GLU A 193 5.73 -17.59 -7.68
N VAL A 194 6.48 -16.53 -8.02
CA VAL A 194 5.92 -15.23 -8.44
C VAL A 194 4.84 -15.36 -9.52
N LEU A 195 4.99 -16.28 -10.47
CA LEU A 195 4.05 -16.43 -11.59
C LEU A 195 2.83 -17.29 -11.28
N GLU A 196 2.86 -18.11 -10.23
CA GLU A 196 1.83 -19.10 -9.94
C GLU A 196 1.17 -18.90 -8.57
N ASP A 197 1.79 -18.15 -7.65
CA ASP A 197 1.22 -17.88 -6.33
C ASP A 197 -0.11 -17.12 -6.45
N GLU A 198 -1.14 -17.68 -5.81
CA GLU A 198 -2.50 -17.13 -5.73
C GLU A 198 -2.90 -16.78 -4.30
N SER A 199 -1.93 -16.73 -3.36
CA SER A 199 -2.18 -16.43 -1.95
C SER A 199 -2.98 -15.14 -1.78
N GLU A 200 -4.07 -15.19 -1.00
CA GLU A 200 -4.94 -14.03 -0.78
C GLU A 200 -4.20 -12.84 -0.17
N SER A 201 -3.22 -13.10 0.70
CA SER A 201 -2.40 -12.08 1.35
C SER A 201 -1.48 -11.33 0.39
N ALA A 202 -1.11 -11.94 -0.74
CA ALA A 202 -0.18 -11.35 -1.71
C ALA A 202 -0.87 -10.38 -2.67
N LEU A 203 -2.20 -10.48 -2.83
CA LEU A 203 -2.99 -9.63 -3.72
C LEU A 203 -2.36 -9.54 -5.13
N TRP A 204 -2.05 -10.70 -5.71
CA TRP A 204 -1.51 -10.78 -7.06
C TRP A 204 -2.49 -10.23 -8.09
N CYS A 205 -1.95 -9.56 -9.10
CA CYS A 205 -2.70 -8.93 -10.17
C CYS A 205 -1.92 -8.96 -11.46
N TRP A 206 -2.52 -9.48 -12.52
CA TRP A 206 -2.05 -9.27 -13.87
C TRP A 206 -2.46 -7.91 -14.38
N GLU A 207 -1.51 -7.24 -15.01
CA GLU A 207 -1.70 -5.95 -15.67
C GLU A 207 -1.05 -5.99 -17.04
N ILE A 208 -1.65 -5.34 -18.04
CA ILE A 208 -0.94 -5.09 -19.29
C ILE A 208 0.20 -4.09 -19.06
N ARG A 209 1.32 -4.33 -19.73
CA ARG A 209 2.51 -3.45 -19.73
C ARG A 209 2.23 -2.14 -20.46
N ASP A 210 1.62 -2.23 -21.65
CA ASP A 210 1.31 -1.06 -22.47
C ASP A 210 -0.20 -0.80 -22.53
N MET A 211 -0.64 0.25 -21.85
CA MET A 211 -2.02 0.74 -21.88
C MET A 211 -2.52 1.09 -23.28
N LYS A 212 -1.64 1.31 -24.26
CA LYS A 212 -2.03 1.57 -25.66
C LYS A 212 -2.72 0.37 -26.31
N LEU A 213 -2.51 -0.84 -25.80
CA LEU A 213 -3.22 -2.04 -26.24
C LEU A 213 -4.71 -2.00 -25.93
N MET A 214 -5.14 -1.16 -24.98
CA MET A 214 -6.54 -1.03 -24.61
C MET A 214 -7.26 0.06 -25.40
N PRO A 215 -8.57 -0.07 -25.66
CA PRO A 215 -9.39 1.03 -26.16
C PRO A 215 -9.30 2.28 -25.26
N VAL A 216 -9.21 3.46 -25.88
CA VAL A 216 -9.05 4.75 -25.17
C VAL A 216 -10.09 4.95 -24.06
N LYS A 217 -11.34 4.52 -24.30
CA LYS A 217 -12.46 4.64 -23.35
C LYS A 217 -12.22 3.90 -22.03
N ILE A 218 -11.51 2.77 -22.05
CA ILE A 218 -11.27 1.96 -20.84
C ILE A 218 -9.94 2.30 -20.17
N ARG A 219 -8.99 2.92 -20.88
CA ARG A 219 -7.67 3.30 -20.33
C ARG A 219 -7.78 4.15 -19.07
N ALA A 220 -8.69 5.13 -19.06
CA ALA A 220 -8.88 6.02 -17.91
C ALA A 220 -9.40 5.27 -16.68
N ILE A 221 -10.31 4.30 -16.89
CA ILE A 221 -10.87 3.49 -15.80
C ILE A 221 -9.80 2.59 -15.21
N LEU A 222 -9.06 1.87 -16.06
CA LEU A 222 -7.95 1.01 -15.64
C LEU A 222 -6.87 1.83 -14.93
N SER A 223 -6.50 3.00 -15.45
CA SER A 223 -5.50 3.88 -14.81
C SER A 223 -5.93 4.31 -13.40
N THR A 224 -7.23 4.56 -13.21
CA THR A 224 -7.80 4.87 -11.90
C THR A 224 -7.68 3.66 -10.97
N ARG A 225 -8.11 2.47 -11.41
CA ARG A 225 -8.03 1.25 -10.59
C ARG A 225 -6.59 0.87 -10.22
N ARG A 226 -5.64 0.99 -11.15
CA ARG A 226 -4.20 0.82 -10.88
C ARG A 226 -3.71 1.78 -9.80
N SER A 227 -4.14 3.04 -9.86
CA SER A 227 -3.79 4.04 -8.85
C SER A 227 -4.35 3.68 -7.47
N VAL A 228 -5.57 3.14 -7.42
CA VAL A 228 -6.17 2.65 -6.17
C VAL A 228 -5.40 1.47 -5.59
N ARG A 229 -5.09 0.44 -6.40
CA ARG A 229 -4.27 -0.70 -5.95
C ARG A 229 -2.92 -0.25 -5.42
N LYS A 230 -2.26 0.71 -6.08
CA LYS A 230 -1.01 1.31 -5.58
C LYS A 230 -1.19 1.97 -4.22
N LYS A 231 -2.27 2.73 -4.00
CA LYS A 231 -2.55 3.35 -2.69
C LYS A 231 -2.86 2.34 -1.60
N ILE A 232 -3.61 1.29 -1.93
CA ILE A 232 -3.84 0.15 -1.03
C ILE A 232 -2.50 -0.48 -0.62
N HIS A 233 -1.62 -0.76 -1.59
CA HIS A 233 -0.31 -1.35 -1.32
C HIS A 233 0.61 -0.46 -0.48
N GLU A 234 0.69 0.84 -0.78
CA GLU A 234 1.42 1.82 0.04
C GLU A 234 0.95 1.77 1.50
N ARG A 235 -0.37 1.67 1.72
CA ARG A 235 -0.97 1.57 3.05
C ARG A 235 -0.66 0.24 3.73
N ILE A 236 -0.79 -0.88 3.03
CA ILE A 236 -0.45 -2.22 3.53
C ILE A 236 1.02 -2.28 3.98
N ILE A 237 1.96 -1.75 3.18
CA ILE A 237 3.38 -1.70 3.57
C ILE A 237 3.57 -0.90 4.86
N ALA A 238 2.92 0.27 4.97
CA ALA A 238 3.05 1.10 6.15
C ALA A 238 2.48 0.43 7.42
N ILE A 239 1.34 -0.28 7.29
CA ILE A 239 0.75 -1.04 8.39
C ILE A 239 1.64 -2.22 8.78
N ASN A 240 2.08 -3.04 7.82
CA ASN A 240 2.95 -4.19 8.10
C ASN A 240 4.27 -3.76 8.75
N SER A 241 4.87 -2.66 8.28
CA SER A 241 6.06 -2.07 8.91
C SER A 241 5.80 -1.63 10.34
N THR A 242 4.60 -1.17 10.67
CA THR A 242 4.22 -0.77 12.03
C THR A 242 4.01 -2.01 12.91
N LEU A 243 3.27 -3.01 12.43
CA LEU A 243 3.06 -4.29 13.13
C LEU A 243 4.39 -4.98 13.45
N SER A 244 5.32 -5.05 12.50
CA SER A 244 6.63 -5.69 12.72
C SER A 244 7.45 -5.05 13.85
N VAL A 245 7.33 -3.73 14.06
CA VAL A 245 8.01 -3.03 15.18
C VAL A 245 7.29 -3.27 16.51
N LEU A 246 5.97 -3.37 16.49
CA LEU A 246 5.16 -3.60 17.68
C LEU A 246 5.28 -5.05 18.18
N GLU A 247 5.36 -6.01 17.28
CA GLU A 247 5.39 -7.45 17.58
C GLU A 247 6.79 -7.96 17.96
N ASN A 248 7.86 -7.24 17.64
CA ASN A 248 9.24 -7.58 18.03
C ASN A 248 9.77 -6.67 19.15
N PRO A 249 9.84 -7.15 20.42
CA PRO A 249 10.24 -6.31 21.56
C PRO A 249 11.76 -6.18 21.70
N GLY A 250 12.34 -5.10 21.17
CA GLY A 250 13.70 -4.64 21.48
C GLY A 250 13.68 -3.21 22.03
N VAL A 251 14.01 -3.01 23.31
CA VAL A 251 13.57 -1.86 24.13
C VAL A 251 13.96 -0.47 23.59
N GLU A 252 15.20 -0.26 23.13
CA GLU A 252 15.71 1.06 22.74
C GLU A 252 15.53 1.36 21.24
N ALA A 253 15.78 0.37 20.37
CA ALA A 253 15.57 0.51 18.91
C ALA A 253 14.07 0.71 18.56
N GLN A 254 13.17 0.09 19.33
CA GLN A 254 11.73 0.13 19.10
C GLN A 254 11.15 1.55 19.10
N VAL A 255 11.63 2.48 19.95
CA VAL A 255 11.04 3.83 20.03
C VAL A 255 11.29 4.63 18.75
N ASN A 256 12.52 4.59 18.24
CA ASN A 256 12.90 5.29 17.03
C ASN A 256 12.28 4.64 15.79
N ASP A 257 12.29 3.32 15.74
CA ASP A 257 11.69 2.55 14.65
C ASP A 257 10.17 2.74 14.61
N LEU A 258 9.51 2.77 15.77
CA LEU A 258 8.08 2.99 15.85
C LEU A 258 7.71 4.41 15.50
N ARG A 259 8.51 5.40 15.90
CA ARG A 259 8.33 6.79 15.47
C ARG A 259 8.40 6.89 13.95
N LYS A 260 9.37 6.22 13.32
CA LYS A 260 9.55 6.20 11.86
C LYS A 260 8.40 5.47 11.16
N ALA A 261 8.00 4.30 11.66
CA ALA A 261 6.89 3.52 11.12
C ALA A 261 5.57 4.29 11.22
N SER A 262 5.28 4.88 12.39
CA SER A 262 4.12 5.72 12.63
C SER A 262 4.07 6.94 11.70
N LEU A 263 5.22 7.58 11.41
CA LEU A 263 5.28 8.68 10.46
C LEU A 263 4.94 8.23 9.03
N LYS A 264 5.41 7.06 8.60
CA LYS A 264 5.06 6.48 7.29
C LYS A 264 3.59 6.12 7.21
N LEU A 265 3.04 5.54 8.29
CA LEU A 265 1.63 5.22 8.40
C LEU A 265 0.77 6.50 8.31
N ASN A 266 1.12 7.57 9.01
CA ASN A 266 0.34 8.81 8.91
C ASN A 266 0.43 9.50 7.52
N LYS A 267 1.54 9.29 6.80
CA LYS A 267 1.72 9.83 5.44
C LYS A 267 0.97 9.03 4.37
N SER A 268 0.78 7.73 4.56
CA SER A 268 0.01 6.91 3.63
C SER A 268 -1.48 7.15 3.81
N MET A 269 -2.21 7.21 2.70
CA MET A 269 -3.66 7.40 2.72
C MET A 269 -4.35 6.20 3.39
N ASN A 270 -5.17 6.45 4.41
CA ASN A 270 -5.95 5.41 5.06
C ASN A 270 -7.10 4.93 4.15
N LEU A 271 -7.74 3.81 4.52
CA LEU A 271 -8.84 3.22 3.73
C LEU A 271 -9.92 4.24 3.33
N GLU A 272 -10.37 5.08 4.26
CA GLU A 272 -11.40 6.08 4.01
C GLU A 272 -10.93 7.16 3.03
N GLY A 273 -9.69 7.62 3.17
CA GLY A 273 -9.07 8.54 2.23
C GLY A 273 -8.99 7.95 0.82
N ILE A 274 -8.65 6.66 0.70
CA ILE A 274 -8.59 5.97 -0.59
C ILE A 274 -9.99 5.90 -1.23
N ARG A 275 -11.03 5.55 -0.46
CA ARG A 275 -12.42 5.55 -0.93
C ARG A 275 -12.87 6.93 -1.40
N SER A 276 -12.60 7.97 -0.61
CA SER A 276 -12.91 9.36 -0.97
C SER A 276 -12.20 9.81 -2.25
N MET A 277 -10.94 9.41 -2.45
CA MET A 277 -10.20 9.68 -3.68
C MET A 277 -10.90 9.07 -4.91
N VAL A 278 -11.35 7.82 -4.82
CA VAL A 278 -12.06 7.13 -5.91
C VAL A 278 -13.39 7.80 -6.22
N GLU A 279 -14.14 8.17 -5.19
CA GLU A 279 -15.42 8.84 -5.34
C GLU A 279 -15.25 10.17 -6.08
N LYS A 280 -14.27 11.00 -5.68
CA LYS A 280 -13.97 12.29 -6.33
C LYS A 280 -13.60 12.12 -7.80
N VAL A 281 -12.76 11.12 -8.12
CA VAL A 281 -12.37 10.83 -9.52
C VAL A 281 -13.58 10.37 -10.34
N THR A 282 -14.45 9.55 -9.75
CA THR A 282 -15.66 9.03 -10.40
C THR A 282 -16.67 10.16 -10.66
N GLN A 283 -16.93 11.01 -9.66
CA GLN A 283 -17.80 12.18 -9.79
C GLN A 283 -17.28 13.13 -10.88
N LYS A 284 -15.98 13.43 -10.89
CA LYS A 284 -15.35 14.27 -11.92
C LYS A 284 -15.55 13.70 -13.32
N SER A 285 -15.30 12.40 -13.51
CA SER A 285 -15.48 11.72 -14.80
C SER A 285 -16.93 11.77 -15.30
N ASN A 286 -17.90 11.61 -14.39
CA ASN A 286 -19.32 11.69 -14.72
C ASN A 286 -19.75 13.11 -15.13
N ILE A 287 -19.25 14.13 -14.45
CA ILE A 287 -19.52 15.54 -14.80
C ILE A 287 -18.92 15.86 -16.18
N GLU A 288 -17.67 15.49 -16.43
CA GLU A 288 -17.01 15.72 -17.73
C GLU A 288 -17.74 15.02 -18.89
N ARG A 289 -18.22 13.80 -18.67
CA ARG A 289 -19.06 13.08 -19.62
C ARG A 289 -20.38 13.81 -19.89
N GLY A 290 -21.09 14.22 -18.84
CA GLY A 290 -22.35 14.96 -18.97
C GLY A 290 -22.19 16.27 -19.75
N VAL A 291 -21.10 17.01 -19.51
CA VAL A 291 -20.77 18.24 -20.26
C VAL A 291 -20.46 17.94 -21.72
N LYS A 292 -19.75 16.84 -22.02
CA LYS A 292 -19.44 16.44 -23.39
C LYS A 292 -20.68 15.99 -24.14
N ASP A 293 -21.58 15.25 -23.50
CA ASP A 293 -22.81 14.75 -24.11
C ASP A 293 -23.74 15.91 -24.44
N LEU A 294 -23.96 16.84 -23.51
CA LEU A 294 -24.75 18.07 -23.76
C LEU A 294 -24.18 18.91 -24.91
N ARG A 295 -22.85 19.03 -25.00
CA ARG A 295 -22.18 19.73 -26.11
C ARG A 295 -22.36 18.99 -27.45
N SER A 296 -22.40 17.66 -27.44
CA SER A 296 -22.59 16.84 -28.63
C SER A 296 -24.02 16.97 -29.15
N THR A 297 -25.00 16.84 -28.27
CA THR A 297 -26.43 17.00 -28.58
C THR A 297 -26.74 18.41 -29.07
N ALA A 298 -26.16 19.45 -28.46
CA ALA A 298 -26.32 20.82 -28.92
C ALA A 298 -25.76 21.04 -30.35
N LYS A 299 -24.60 20.43 -30.66
CA LYS A 299 -24.01 20.50 -32.01
C LYS A 299 -24.85 19.77 -33.06
N GLU A 300 -25.41 18.61 -32.72
CA GLU A 300 -26.30 17.87 -33.62
C GLU A 300 -27.59 18.65 -33.89
N LEU A 301 -28.19 19.25 -32.86
CA LEU A 301 -29.40 20.07 -33.00
C LEU A 301 -29.15 21.30 -33.91
N MET A 302 -28.01 21.97 -33.75
CA MET A 302 -27.63 23.10 -34.59
C MET A 302 -27.39 22.68 -36.05
N GLN A 303 -26.70 21.56 -36.27
CA GLN A 303 -26.40 21.08 -37.62
C GLN A 303 -27.65 20.58 -38.36
N GLU A 304 -28.64 20.05 -37.64
CA GLU A 304 -29.94 19.70 -38.22
C GLU A 304 -30.78 20.94 -38.57
N THR A 305 -30.69 22.02 -37.77
CA THR A 305 -31.37 23.29 -38.10
C THR A 305 -30.76 24.01 -39.30
N GLU A 306 -29.46 23.84 -39.56
CA GLU A 306 -28.79 24.39 -40.75
C GLU A 306 -29.11 23.61 -42.04
N LYS A 307 -29.25 22.28 -41.96
CA LYS A 307 -29.64 21.44 -43.12
C LYS A 307 -31.09 21.62 -43.56
N LYS A 308 -31.98 22.10 -42.67
CA LYS A 308 -33.40 22.32 -42.95
C LYS A 308 -33.73 23.72 -43.48
N ARG A 309 -32.74 24.63 -43.64
CA ARG A 309 -33.00 25.93 -44.28
C ARG A 309 -33.13 25.76 -45.80
N PRO A 310 -34.26 26.14 -46.42
CA PRO A 310 -34.39 26.11 -47.88
C PRO A 310 -33.41 27.12 -48.49
N LYS A 311 -32.69 26.70 -49.53
CA LYS A 311 -31.86 27.60 -50.35
C LYS A 311 -32.81 28.48 -51.16
N CYS A 312 -32.85 29.78 -50.85
CA CYS A 312 -33.47 30.79 -51.70
C CYS A 312 -32.74 30.92 -53.03
#